data_AF-A0A662SSK8-F1
#
_entry.id   AF-A0A662SSK8-F1
#
_cell.length_a   1.000
_cell.length_b   1.000
_cell.length_c   1.000
_cell.angle_alpha   90.00
_cell.angle_beta   90.00
_cell.angle_gamma   90.00
#
_symmetry.space_group_name_H-M   'P 1'
#
loop_
_entity.id
_entity.type
_entity.pdbx_description
1 polymer ?
#
loop_
_entity_poly.entity_id
_entity_poly.type
_entity_poly.pdbx_seq_one_letter_code
_entity_poly.pdbx_strand_id
1 'polypeptide(L)'
;MENFSLISLYLQKVPQSFSTVIASALWVMLAQVTCWRIALSTRIGALDNLLGEGIEENSLTEFYSPDNGLLSLLCHRLAVLSAEKGKTLLLYIQEFGGLDPYLLKTMAERLSVSWNLVDSNLKVARAFKFEDALELVNSAVKENSEFLLVFDPYLHVEFRDLQSASRLTWLMKLPSNDRTVILFN
;
A
#
# COMPACT_ATOMS: atom_id res chain seq x y z
N MET A 1 14.52 4.19 -19.23
CA MET A 1 14.52 3.27 -20.39
C MET A 1 15.92 2.95 -20.94
N GLU A 2 16.98 3.65 -20.52
CA GLU A 2 18.35 3.43 -21.04
C GLU A 2 19.11 2.24 -20.41
N ASN A 3 18.69 1.74 -19.24
CA ASN A 3 19.38 0.63 -18.59
C ASN A 3 19.11 -0.73 -19.27
N PHE A 4 17.97 -0.89 -19.96
CA PHE A 4 17.64 -2.11 -20.68
C PHE A 4 18.49 -2.31 -21.94
N SER A 5 18.91 -1.22 -22.60
CA SER A 5 19.72 -1.30 -23.82
C SER A 5 21.15 -1.74 -23.52
N LEU A 6 21.73 -1.29 -22.40
CA LEU A 6 23.07 -1.66 -21.96
C LEU A 6 23.16 -3.14 -21.55
N ILE A 7 22.12 -3.67 -20.90
CA ILE A 7 22.04 -5.09 -20.52
C ILE A 7 21.92 -5.98 -21.76
N SER A 8 21.11 -5.57 -22.75
CA SER A 8 20.98 -6.25 -24.04
C SER A 8 22.31 -6.30 -24.81
N LEU A 9 23.06 -5.19 -24.84
CA LEU A 9 24.36 -5.10 -25.49
C LEU A 9 25.42 -5.99 -24.83
N TYR A 10 25.34 -6.16 -23.50
CA TYR A 10 26.28 -7.00 -22.74
C TYR A 10 26.01 -8.49 -22.97
N LEU A 11 24.74 -8.88 -23.08
CA LEU A 11 24.33 -10.27 -23.38
C LEU A 11 24.73 -10.72 -24.79
N GLN A 12 24.85 -9.78 -25.74
CA GLN A 12 25.21 -10.08 -27.13
C GLN A 12 26.71 -10.40 -27.33
N LYS A 13 27.58 -10.05 -26.38
CA LYS A 13 29.04 -10.27 -26.44
C LYS A 13 29.52 -11.56 -25.78
N VAL A 14 28.62 -12.35 -25.17
CA VAL A 14 28.99 -13.57 -24.44
C VAL A 14 28.92 -14.79 -25.37
N PRO A 15 29.95 -15.67 -25.43
CA PRO A 15 29.94 -16.87 -26.26
C PRO A 15 28.78 -17.81 -25.90
N GLN A 16 28.10 -18.35 -26.93
CA GLN A 16 26.81 -19.05 -26.81
C GLN A 16 26.83 -20.36 -26.00
N SER A 17 28.00 -20.93 -25.71
CA SER A 17 28.11 -22.14 -24.86
C SER A 17 28.05 -21.84 -23.36
N PHE A 18 28.25 -20.59 -22.95
CA PHE A 18 28.18 -20.15 -21.55
C PHE A 18 26.94 -19.30 -21.24
N SER A 19 26.19 -18.88 -22.27
CA SER A 19 25.10 -17.92 -22.12
C SER A 19 23.87 -18.48 -21.41
N THR A 20 23.54 -19.76 -21.59
CA THR A 20 22.32 -20.35 -20.99
C THR A 20 22.46 -20.60 -19.49
N VAL A 21 23.64 -21.01 -19.03
CA VAL A 21 23.92 -21.25 -17.60
C VAL A 21 24.07 -19.93 -16.84
N ILE A 22 24.76 -18.94 -17.43
CA ILE A 22 24.87 -17.61 -16.81
C ILE A 22 23.53 -16.88 -16.85
N ALA A 23 22.76 -16.97 -17.94
CA ALA A 23 21.43 -16.38 -18.01
C ALA A 23 20.45 -17.04 -17.04
N SER A 24 20.47 -18.36 -16.88
CA SER A 24 19.61 -19.06 -15.91
C SER A 24 20.04 -18.76 -14.47
N ALA A 25 21.34 -18.73 -14.18
CA ALA A 25 21.85 -18.34 -12.87
C ALA A 25 21.56 -16.85 -12.55
N LEU A 26 21.69 -15.97 -13.52
CA LEU A 26 21.33 -14.55 -13.39
C LEU A 26 19.82 -14.39 -13.22
N TRP A 27 18.99 -15.17 -13.93
CA TRP A 27 17.54 -15.18 -13.73
C TRP A 27 17.15 -15.71 -12.36
N VAL A 28 17.81 -16.76 -11.86
CA VAL A 28 17.57 -17.32 -10.52
C VAL A 28 18.04 -16.34 -9.44
N MET A 29 19.19 -15.69 -9.62
CA MET A 29 19.68 -14.66 -8.70
C MET A 29 18.81 -13.40 -8.75
N LEU A 30 18.40 -12.93 -9.93
CA LEU A 30 17.47 -11.80 -10.06
C LEU A 30 16.10 -12.15 -9.49
N ALA A 31 15.56 -13.33 -9.77
CA ALA A 31 14.29 -13.80 -9.21
C ALA A 31 14.33 -13.97 -7.69
N GLN A 32 15.49 -14.35 -7.12
CA GLN A 32 15.69 -14.37 -5.66
C GLN A 32 15.82 -12.97 -5.06
N VAL A 33 16.42 -12.01 -5.78
CA VAL A 33 16.56 -10.61 -5.36
C VAL A 33 15.26 -9.82 -5.57
N THR A 34 14.38 -10.24 -6.49
CA THR A 34 13.11 -9.59 -6.83
C THR A 34 11.90 -10.46 -6.52
N CYS A 35 11.98 -11.36 -5.53
CA CYS A 35 10.79 -12.03 -5.02
C CYS A 35 10.02 -11.05 -4.14
N TRP A 36 9.14 -10.28 -4.76
CA TRP A 36 8.22 -9.38 -4.09
C TRP A 36 7.26 -10.25 -3.29
N ARG A 37 7.29 -10.15 -1.95
CA ARG A 37 6.38 -10.91 -1.10
C ARG A 37 5.05 -10.19 -1.08
N ILE A 38 3.96 -10.95 -1.19
CA ILE A 38 2.61 -10.39 -1.16
C ILE A 38 2.18 -10.30 0.30
N ALA A 39 1.89 -9.09 0.78
CA ALA A 39 1.36 -8.88 2.13
C ALA A 39 -0.16 -9.06 2.18
N LEU A 40 -0.89 -8.59 1.15
CA LEU A 40 -2.34 -8.51 1.21
C LEU A 40 -2.99 -8.74 -0.17
N SER A 41 -3.79 -9.80 -0.31
CA SER A 41 -4.70 -9.95 -1.46
C SER A 41 -5.93 -9.07 -1.24
N THR A 42 -6.37 -8.38 -2.29
CA THR A 42 -7.61 -7.58 -2.28
C THR A 42 -8.87 -8.47 -2.33
N ARG A 43 -8.70 -9.78 -2.60
CA ARG A 43 -9.76 -10.76 -2.85
C ARG A 43 -10.72 -10.31 -3.96
N ILE A 44 -10.20 -9.58 -4.94
CA ILE A 44 -10.88 -9.20 -6.17
C ILE A 44 -9.99 -9.72 -7.30
N GLY A 45 -10.37 -10.83 -7.93
CA GLY A 45 -9.48 -11.55 -8.84
C GLY A 45 -8.89 -10.68 -9.95
N ALA A 46 -9.69 -9.79 -10.55
CA ALA A 46 -9.19 -8.87 -11.58
C ALA A 46 -8.16 -7.85 -11.05
N LEU A 47 -8.34 -7.38 -9.80
CA LEU A 47 -7.43 -6.41 -9.18
C LEU A 47 -6.15 -7.09 -8.68
N ASP A 48 -6.26 -8.27 -8.08
CA ASP A 48 -5.09 -9.04 -7.66
C ASP A 48 -4.24 -9.42 -8.88
N ASN A 49 -4.85 -9.85 -9.99
CA ASN A 49 -4.13 -10.11 -11.24
C ASN A 49 -3.38 -8.88 -11.77
N LEU A 50 -3.97 -7.68 -11.62
CA LEU A 50 -3.34 -6.43 -12.03
C LEU A 50 -2.15 -6.05 -11.13
N LEU A 51 -2.25 -6.36 -9.84
CA LEU A 51 -1.21 -6.07 -8.85
C LEU A 51 -0.11 -7.15 -8.77
N GLY A 52 -0.24 -8.24 -9.53
CA GLY A 52 0.67 -9.38 -9.43
C GLY A 52 0.39 -10.25 -8.20
N GLU A 53 -0.88 -10.66 -8.04
CA GLU A 53 -1.46 -11.49 -6.97
C GLU A 53 -1.79 -10.75 -5.65
N GLY A 54 -1.46 -9.46 -5.53
CA GLY A 54 -1.89 -8.63 -4.41
C GLY A 54 -0.97 -7.45 -4.12
N ILE A 55 -1.16 -6.81 -2.97
CA ILE A 55 -0.35 -5.69 -2.49
C ILE A 55 0.95 -6.24 -1.89
N GLU A 56 2.07 -5.66 -2.32
CA GLU A 56 3.41 -6.05 -1.88
C GLU A 56 3.68 -5.70 -0.40
N GLU A 57 4.40 -6.59 0.28
CA GLU A 57 4.97 -6.41 1.62
C GLU A 57 6.02 -5.30 1.63
N ASN A 58 6.00 -4.43 2.64
CA ASN A 58 6.96 -3.33 2.79
C ASN A 58 7.03 -2.44 1.53
N SER A 59 5.84 -2.10 1.04
CA SER A 59 5.66 -1.24 -0.12
C SER A 59 4.77 -0.04 0.22
N LEU A 60 4.78 0.96 -0.64
CA LEU A 60 3.80 2.03 -0.64
C LEU A 60 2.98 1.89 -1.92
N THR A 61 1.70 1.57 -1.77
CA THR A 61 0.76 1.40 -2.90
C THR A 61 -0.30 2.49 -2.83
N GLU A 62 -0.51 3.22 -3.92
CA GLU A 62 -1.52 4.27 -4.01
C GLU A 62 -2.63 3.86 -4.98
N PHE A 63 -3.88 3.96 -4.52
CA PHE A 63 -5.07 3.83 -5.35
C PHE A 63 -5.66 5.22 -5.60
N TYR A 64 -5.61 5.65 -6.86
CA TYR A 64 -6.21 6.90 -7.27
C TYR A 64 -7.53 6.70 -8.03
N SER A 65 -8.56 7.45 -7.69
CA SER A 65 -9.82 7.47 -8.46
C SER A 65 -10.62 8.75 -8.23
N PRO A 66 -11.25 9.34 -9.26
CA PRO A 66 -12.17 10.46 -9.08
C PRO A 66 -13.48 10.09 -8.35
N ASP A 67 -13.77 8.79 -8.18
CA ASP A 67 -14.93 8.30 -7.43
C ASP A 67 -14.53 7.94 -5.99
N ASN A 68 -14.78 8.86 -5.07
CA ASN A 68 -14.53 8.68 -3.64
C ASN A 68 -15.37 7.56 -3.02
N GLY A 69 -16.54 7.27 -3.59
CA GLY A 69 -17.38 6.16 -3.13
C GLY A 69 -16.72 4.82 -3.40
N LEU A 70 -16.14 4.65 -4.59
CA LEU A 70 -15.36 3.47 -4.95
C LEU A 70 -14.12 3.30 -4.06
N LEU A 71 -13.35 4.38 -3.84
CA LEU A 71 -12.18 4.35 -2.95
C LEU A 71 -12.59 4.04 -1.52
N SER A 72 -13.67 4.63 -1.03
CA SER A 72 -14.18 4.35 0.31
C SER A 72 -14.54 2.87 0.46
N LEU A 73 -15.26 2.28 -0.49
CA LEU A 73 -15.57 0.84 -0.47
C LEU A 73 -14.30 -0.03 -0.50
N LEU A 74 -13.31 0.34 -1.32
CA LEU A 74 -12.04 -0.38 -1.35
C LEU A 74 -11.28 -0.24 -0.02
N CYS A 75 -11.27 0.94 0.59
CA CYS A 75 -10.66 1.21 1.87
C CYS A 75 -11.28 0.36 2.99
N HIS A 76 -12.62 0.29 3.06
CA HIS A 76 -13.30 -0.59 4.03
C HIS A 76 -12.92 -2.06 3.84
N ARG A 77 -12.86 -2.52 2.58
CA ARG A 77 -12.47 -3.90 2.25
C ARG A 77 -11.05 -4.19 2.71
N LEU A 78 -10.11 -3.32 2.37
CA LEU A 78 -8.70 -3.48 2.72
C LEU A 78 -8.45 -3.29 4.22
N ALA A 79 -9.24 -2.46 4.92
CA ALA A 79 -9.19 -2.35 6.38
C ALA A 79 -9.55 -3.67 7.06
N VAL A 80 -10.61 -4.36 6.60
CA VAL A 80 -10.99 -5.69 7.11
C VAL A 80 -9.90 -6.72 6.83
N LEU A 81 -9.40 -6.78 5.59
CA LEU A 81 -8.43 -7.80 5.18
C LEU A 81 -7.05 -7.58 5.82
N SER A 82 -6.62 -6.33 6.00
CA SER A 82 -5.38 -6.02 6.70
C SER A 82 -5.50 -6.35 8.19
N ALA A 83 -6.63 -6.01 8.81
CA ALA A 83 -6.88 -6.34 10.22
C ALA A 83 -6.91 -7.86 10.46
N GLU A 84 -7.36 -8.67 9.49
CA GLU A 84 -7.25 -10.15 9.50
C GLU A 84 -5.79 -10.62 9.62
N LYS A 85 -4.86 -9.90 8.99
CA LYS A 85 -3.45 -10.28 8.87
C LYS A 85 -2.58 -9.75 10.01
N GLY A 86 -2.90 -8.58 10.57
CA GLY A 86 -2.09 -7.93 11.59
C GLY A 86 -2.74 -6.66 12.12
N LYS A 87 -2.01 -5.90 12.93
CA LYS A 87 -2.46 -4.59 13.43
C LYS A 87 -2.46 -3.60 12.27
N THR A 88 -3.59 -2.92 12.13
CA THR A 88 -3.82 -1.94 11.06
C THR A 88 -4.12 -0.59 11.68
N LEU A 89 -3.40 0.43 11.23
CA LEU A 89 -3.72 1.82 11.49
C LEU A 89 -4.39 2.41 10.25
N LEU A 90 -5.58 2.97 10.40
CA LEU A 90 -6.25 3.73 9.35
C LEU A 90 -6.31 5.20 9.75
N LEU A 91 -5.72 6.06 8.91
CA LEU A 91 -5.80 7.50 9.02
C LEU A 91 -6.81 8.03 7.99
N TYR A 92 -7.84 8.71 8.47
CA TYR A 92 -8.85 9.33 7.62
C TYR A 92 -8.64 10.84 7.62
N ILE A 93 -8.21 11.42 6.50
CA ILE A 93 -7.97 12.86 6.37
C ILE A 93 -9.15 13.44 5.59
N GLN A 94 -10.26 13.68 6.29
CA GLN A 94 -11.48 14.26 5.73
C GLN A 94 -12.23 15.10 6.76
N GLU A 95 -12.90 16.15 6.28
CA GLU A 95 -13.79 16.98 7.10
C GLU A 95 -15.09 16.25 7.46
N PHE A 96 -15.64 15.48 6.52
CA PHE A 96 -16.92 14.78 6.64
C PHE A 96 -16.80 13.32 6.20
N GLY A 97 -17.80 12.50 6.53
CA GLY A 97 -17.77 11.08 6.18
C GLY A 97 -16.90 10.28 7.14
N GLY A 98 -16.36 9.15 6.67
CA GLY A 98 -15.54 8.25 7.46
C GLY A 98 -15.76 6.78 7.17
N LEU A 99 -15.12 5.98 8.02
CA LEU A 99 -15.35 4.55 8.07
C LEU A 99 -16.70 4.26 8.73
N ASP A 100 -17.59 3.56 8.02
CA ASP A 100 -18.88 3.10 8.53
C ASP A 100 -18.69 1.75 9.27
N PRO A 101 -18.92 1.69 10.60
CA PRO A 101 -18.76 0.46 11.38
C PRO A 101 -19.72 -0.65 10.92
N TYR A 102 -20.94 -0.30 10.49
CA TYR A 102 -21.92 -1.28 10.03
C TYR A 102 -21.50 -1.88 8.70
N LEU A 103 -20.94 -1.06 7.81
CA LEU A 103 -20.38 -1.52 6.55
C LEU A 103 -19.15 -2.41 6.78
N LEU A 104 -18.24 -2.04 7.68
CA LEU A 104 -17.10 -2.87 8.04
C LEU A 104 -17.54 -4.25 8.54
N LYS A 105 -18.51 -4.29 9.46
CA LYS A 105 -19.03 -5.55 10.00
C LYS A 105 -19.66 -6.41 8.91
N THR A 106 -20.47 -5.79 8.05
CA THR A 106 -21.06 -6.46 6.89
C THR A 106 -19.99 -6.97 5.92
N MET A 107 -18.92 -6.22 5.70
CA MET A 107 -17.79 -6.64 4.87
C MET A 107 -17.02 -7.80 5.50
N ALA A 108 -16.77 -7.75 6.81
CA ALA A 108 -16.12 -8.83 7.55
C ALA A 108 -16.92 -10.14 7.40
N GLU A 109 -18.24 -10.09 7.58
CA GLU A 109 -19.13 -11.24 7.36
C GLU A 109 -19.04 -11.77 5.91
N ARG A 110 -19.10 -10.88 4.91
CA ARG A 110 -19.00 -11.27 3.49
C ARG A 110 -17.64 -11.83 3.09
N LEU A 111 -16.58 -11.39 3.75
CA LEU A 111 -15.22 -11.86 3.53
C LEU A 111 -14.87 -13.06 4.42
N SER A 112 -15.81 -13.56 5.22
CA SER A 112 -15.59 -14.64 6.19
C SER A 112 -14.47 -14.32 7.20
N VAL A 113 -14.33 -13.05 7.58
CA VAL A 113 -13.39 -12.56 8.59
C VAL A 113 -14.13 -12.35 9.91
N SER A 114 -13.54 -12.79 11.02
CA SER A 114 -14.11 -12.60 12.36
C SER A 114 -14.13 -11.12 12.75
N TRP A 115 -15.31 -10.60 13.11
CA TRP A 115 -15.46 -9.21 13.56
C TRP A 115 -14.59 -8.90 14.78
N ASN A 116 -14.49 -9.81 15.75
CA ASN A 116 -13.67 -9.61 16.95
C ASN A 116 -12.19 -9.38 16.63
N LEU A 117 -11.72 -10.01 15.54
CA LEU A 117 -10.35 -9.86 15.08
C LEU A 117 -10.18 -8.49 14.42
N VAL A 118 -11.13 -8.07 13.58
CA VAL A 118 -11.14 -6.71 13.00
C VAL A 118 -11.16 -5.64 14.09
N ASP A 119 -12.07 -5.75 15.06
CA ASP A 119 -12.24 -4.79 16.16
C ASP A 119 -11.00 -4.66 17.05
N SER A 120 -10.26 -5.75 17.26
CA SER A 120 -9.04 -5.74 18.09
C SER A 120 -7.79 -5.26 17.35
N ASN A 121 -7.74 -5.43 16.03
CA ASN A 121 -6.55 -5.13 15.23
C ASN A 121 -6.64 -3.79 14.48
N LEU A 122 -7.84 -3.28 14.19
CA LEU A 122 -8.03 -2.04 13.45
C LEU A 122 -8.15 -0.85 14.40
N LYS A 123 -7.21 0.09 14.30
CA LYS A 123 -7.35 1.40 14.94
C LYS A 123 -7.59 2.47 13.87
N VAL A 124 -8.49 3.39 14.18
CA VAL A 124 -8.86 4.47 13.27
C VAL A 124 -8.57 5.81 13.95
N ALA A 125 -7.90 6.71 13.23
CA ALA A 125 -7.71 8.10 13.63
C ALA A 125 -8.15 9.03 12.49
N ARG A 126 -8.55 10.25 12.85
CA ARG A 126 -9.04 11.25 11.89
C ARG A 126 -8.31 12.57 12.07
N ALA A 127 -7.92 13.17 10.95
CA ALA A 127 -7.44 14.54 10.87
C ALA A 127 -8.45 15.41 10.13
N PHE A 128 -8.64 16.64 10.61
CA PHE A 128 -9.55 17.63 10.02
C PHE A 128 -8.80 18.79 9.36
N LYS A 129 -7.48 18.86 9.57
CA LYS A 129 -6.59 19.90 9.06
C LYS A 129 -5.26 19.28 8.63
N PHE A 130 -4.50 20.04 7.86
CA PHE A 130 -3.19 19.62 7.41
C PHE A 130 -2.21 19.38 8.57
N GLU A 131 -2.23 20.21 9.61
CA GLU A 131 -1.37 20.06 10.79
C GLU A 131 -1.69 18.77 11.54
N ASP A 132 -2.98 18.47 11.72
CA ASP A 132 -3.45 17.22 12.33
C ASP A 132 -2.99 16.01 11.52
N ALA A 133 -3.06 16.09 10.18
CA ALA A 133 -2.60 15.02 9.29
C ALA A 133 -1.10 14.75 9.46
N LEU A 134 -0.28 15.81 9.52
CA LEU A 134 1.15 15.67 9.79
C LEU A 134 1.42 15.05 11.16
N GLU A 135 0.71 15.47 12.20
CA GLU A 135 0.89 14.93 13.55
C GLU A 135 0.46 13.45 13.64
N LEU A 136 -0.67 13.10 13.02
CA LEU A 136 -1.17 11.72 12.97
C LEU A 136 -0.24 10.80 12.19
N VAL A 137 0.25 11.21 11.02
CA VAL A 137 1.21 10.40 10.25
C VAL A 137 2.49 10.21 11.05
N ASN A 138 3.02 11.27 11.69
CA ASN A 138 4.20 11.14 12.56
C ASN A 138 3.98 10.21 13.75
N SER A 139 2.77 10.20 14.32
CA SER A 139 2.41 9.31 15.43
C SER A 139 2.27 7.86 14.95
N ALA A 140 1.63 7.64 13.81
CA ALA A 140 1.47 6.33 13.19
C ALA A 140 2.81 5.68 12.83
N VAL A 141 3.78 6.47 12.34
CA VAL A 141 5.16 5.99 12.07
C VAL A 141 5.82 5.41 13.33
N LYS A 142 5.56 6.00 14.51
CA LYS A 142 6.13 5.54 15.78
C LYS A 142 5.39 4.34 16.37
N GLU A 143 4.15 4.11 15.97
CA GLU A 143 3.35 2.99 16.44
C GLU A 143 3.71 1.71 15.69
N ASN A 144 3.72 0.58 16.39
CA ASN A 144 4.04 -0.71 15.79
C ASN A 144 2.78 -1.32 15.14
N SER A 145 2.70 -1.25 13.82
CA SER A 145 1.64 -1.83 13.00
C SER A 145 2.20 -2.44 11.71
N GLU A 146 1.61 -3.53 11.25
CA GLU A 146 1.97 -4.20 9.99
C GLU A 146 1.39 -3.47 8.77
N PHE A 147 0.28 -2.75 8.96
CA PHE A 147 -0.38 -1.99 7.90
C PHE A 147 -0.66 -0.55 8.33
N LEU A 148 -0.47 0.37 7.39
CA LEU A 148 -0.87 1.78 7.49
C LEU A 148 -1.72 2.14 6.27
N LEU A 149 -2.99 2.42 6.49
CA LEU A 149 -3.91 2.90 5.47
C LEU A 149 -4.11 4.41 5.67
N VAL A 150 -4.06 5.19 4.59
CA VAL A 150 -4.29 6.63 4.64
C VAL A 150 -5.29 7.02 3.55
N PHE A 151 -6.40 7.65 3.97
CA PHE A 151 -7.46 8.09 3.08
C PHE A 151 -7.36 9.61 2.86
N ASP A 152 -7.34 10.02 1.59
CA ASP A 152 -7.22 11.39 1.08
C ASP A 152 -6.08 12.20 1.71
N PRO A 153 -4.82 11.72 1.65
CA PRO A 153 -3.70 12.39 2.31
C PRO A 153 -3.50 13.84 1.86
N TYR A 154 -3.83 14.17 0.62
CA TYR A 154 -3.58 15.48 0.05
C TYR A 154 -4.78 16.42 0.09
N LEU A 155 -5.89 16.06 0.76
CA LEU A 155 -7.13 16.86 0.77
C LEU A 155 -6.90 18.32 1.18
N HIS A 156 -6.11 18.54 2.22
CA HIS A 156 -5.82 19.87 2.77
C HIS A 156 -4.56 20.51 2.19
N VAL A 157 -3.92 19.86 1.21
CA VAL A 157 -2.69 20.38 0.59
C VAL A 157 -3.09 21.28 -0.57
N GLU A 158 -2.76 22.57 -0.46
CA GLU A 158 -2.96 23.48 -1.58
C GLU A 158 -2.07 23.08 -2.75
N PHE A 159 -2.62 23.09 -3.97
CA PHE A 159 -1.90 22.70 -5.19
C PHE A 159 -0.58 23.45 -5.41
N ARG A 160 -0.46 24.67 -4.89
CA ARG A 160 0.75 25.50 -5.00
C ARG A 160 1.79 25.21 -3.92
N ASP A 161 1.40 24.54 -2.84
CA ASP A 161 2.29 24.17 -1.74
C ASP A 161 2.88 22.77 -1.94
N LEU A 162 3.75 22.68 -2.95
CA LEU A 162 4.48 21.46 -3.27
C LEU A 162 5.43 21.02 -2.14
N GLN A 163 5.83 21.94 -1.27
CA GLN A 163 6.71 21.62 -0.14
C GLN A 163 5.95 20.79 0.90
N SER A 164 4.72 21.20 1.23
CA SER A 164 3.83 20.45 2.12
C SER A 164 3.46 19.09 1.53
N ALA A 165 3.13 19.04 0.24
CA ALA A 165 2.87 17.77 -0.46
C ALA A 165 4.07 16.81 -0.34
N SER A 166 5.26 17.30 -0.72
CA SER A 166 6.50 16.51 -0.70
C SER A 166 6.84 16.01 0.70
N ARG A 167 6.65 16.86 1.72
CA ARG A 167 6.88 16.50 3.12
C ARG A 167 5.93 15.39 3.57
N LEU A 168 4.65 15.49 3.23
CA LEU A 168 3.66 14.48 3.58
C LEU A 168 3.94 13.15 2.86
N THR A 169 4.21 13.18 1.55
CA THR A 169 4.61 12.00 0.78
C THR A 169 5.84 11.32 1.39
N TRP A 170 6.86 12.11 1.76
CA TRP A 170 8.06 11.60 2.41
C TRP A 170 7.74 10.91 3.73
N LEU A 171 6.93 11.54 4.58
CA LEU A 171 6.52 10.97 5.86
C LEU A 171 5.77 9.65 5.72
N MET A 172 4.90 9.53 4.71
CA MET A 172 4.18 8.28 4.43
C MET A 172 5.08 7.22 3.77
N LYS A 173 6.13 7.63 3.05
CA LYS A 173 7.09 6.71 2.43
C LYS A 173 8.07 6.10 3.43
N LEU A 174 8.47 6.85 4.47
CA LEU A 174 9.38 6.37 5.51
C LEU A 174 9.01 5.00 6.13
N PRO A 175 7.75 4.76 6.58
CA PRO A 175 7.35 3.48 7.16
C PRO A 175 7.23 2.36 6.12
N SER A 176 7.32 2.64 4.81
CA SER A 176 7.19 1.57 3.82
C SER A 176 8.36 0.58 3.87
N ASN A 177 9.44 0.86 4.62
CA ASN A 177 10.57 -0.07 4.73
C ASN A 177 10.29 -1.23 5.71
N ASP A 178 9.42 -1.00 6.70
CA ASP A 178 9.11 -1.94 7.78
C ASP A 178 7.66 -2.44 7.76
N ARG A 179 6.75 -1.76 7.05
CA ARG A 179 5.34 -2.13 6.97
C ARG A 179 4.73 -1.81 5.61
N THR A 180 3.56 -2.37 5.32
CA THR A 180 2.83 -2.07 4.08
C THR A 180 1.96 -0.82 4.25
N VAL A 181 2.18 0.17 3.37
CA VAL A 181 1.46 1.44 3.35
C VAL A 181 0.52 1.48 2.14
N ILE A 182 -0.75 1.80 2.38
CA ILE A 182 -1.78 1.88 1.34
C ILE A 182 -2.42 3.26 1.38
N LEU A 183 -2.34 3.99 0.28
CA LEU A 183 -2.94 5.32 0.12
C LEU A 183 -4.18 5.24 -0.76
N PHE A 184 -5.20 6.01 -0.42
CA PHE A 184 -6.40 6.24 -1.25
C PHE A 184 -6.51 7.73 -1.53
N ASN A 185 -6.63 8.12 -2.79
CA ASN A 185 -6.61 9.51 -3.24
C ASN A 185 -7.53 9.77 -4.44
#